data_AF-A0A2S6AYL4-F1
#
_entry.id   AF-A0A2S6AYL4-F1
#
_cell.length_a   1.000
_cell.length_b   1.000
_cell.length_c   1.000
_cell.angle_alpha   90.00
_cell.angle_beta   90.00
_cell.angle_gamma   90.00
#
_symmetry.space_group_name_H-M   'P 1'
#
loop_
_entity.id
_entity.type
_entity.pdbx_description
1 polymer ?
#
loop_
_entity_poly.entity_id
_entity_poly.type
_entity_poly.pdbx_seq_one_letter_code
_entity_poly.pdbx_strand_id
1 'polypeptide(L)'
;EQEGPLNDGLKPHDQLSQLNVLVQLEHLMTYPIVRQQVTAGALVLSGWWFDIATGDMYAYERTSRSFEVIDRAMADRMIARLAAR
;
A
#
# COMPACT_ATOMS: atom_id res chain seq x y z
N GLU A 1 10.56 11.06 -4.17
CA GLU A 1 11.62 10.63 -3.23
C GLU A 1 11.33 9.20 -2.75
N GLN A 2 11.75 8.28 -3.62
CA GLN A 2 12.06 6.85 -3.43
C GLN A 2 11.27 6.09 -2.35
N GLU A 3 10.10 5.60 -2.72
CA GLU A 3 9.31 4.54 -2.06
C GLU A 3 10.16 3.29 -1.71
N GLY A 4 11.05 3.39 -0.71
CA GLY A 4 11.92 2.30 -0.24
C GLY A 4 12.87 1.69 -1.29
N PRO A 5 13.82 0.84 -0.90
CA PRO A 5 14.49 -0.04 -1.85
C PRO A 5 13.49 -1.11 -2.34
N LEU A 6 13.56 -1.46 -3.63
CA LEU A 6 12.84 -2.62 -4.15
C LEU A 6 13.32 -3.87 -3.41
N ASN A 7 12.41 -4.79 -3.13
CA ASN A 7 12.80 -6.06 -2.54
C ASN A 7 13.55 -6.90 -3.59
N ASP A 8 14.87 -7.00 -3.46
CA ASP A 8 15.75 -7.76 -4.36
C ASP A 8 15.44 -9.27 -4.41
N GLY A 9 14.65 -9.79 -3.46
CA GLY A 9 14.16 -11.17 -3.46
C GLY A 9 13.01 -11.42 -4.44
N LEU A 10 12.38 -10.38 -4.99
CA LEU A 10 11.29 -10.49 -5.96
C LEU A 10 11.79 -10.53 -7.39
N LYS A 11 11.02 -11.17 -8.28
CA LYS A 11 11.31 -11.12 -9.72
C LYS A 11 11.10 -9.68 -10.22
N PRO A 12 11.80 -9.24 -11.28
CA PRO A 12 11.69 -7.87 -11.78
C PRO A 12 10.27 -7.42 -12.14
N HIS A 13 9.42 -8.32 -12.65
CA HIS A 13 8.02 -7.98 -12.95
C HIS A 13 7.18 -7.81 -11.68
N ASP A 14 7.46 -8.57 -10.63
CA ASP A 14 6.79 -8.42 -9.34
C ASP A 14 7.19 -7.09 -8.68
N GLN A 15 8.49 -6.75 -8.72
CA GLN A 15 8.98 -5.44 -8.30
C GLN A 15 8.30 -4.29 -9.06
N LEU A 16 8.22 -4.40 -10.39
CA LEU A 16 7.55 -3.40 -11.22
C LEU A 16 6.06 -3.27 -10.87
N SER A 17 5.39 -4.40 -10.64
CA SER A 17 3.97 -4.40 -10.28
C SER A 17 3.70 -3.79 -8.89
N GLN A 18 4.61 -4.00 -7.91
CA GLN A 18 4.57 -3.30 -6.63
C GLN A 18 4.78 -1.79 -6.80
N LEU A 19 5.77 -1.37 -7.59
CA LEU A 19 5.97 0.06 -7.92
C LEU A 19 4.75 0.68 -8.59
N ASN A 20 4.11 -0.05 -9.50
CA ASN A 20 2.90 0.42 -10.15
C ASN A 20 1.79 0.71 -9.11
N VAL A 21 1.60 -0.12 -8.08
CA VAL A 21 0.64 0.18 -7.01
C VAL A 21 0.92 1.54 -6.37
N LEU A 22 2.18 1.85 -6.08
CA LEU A 22 2.59 3.09 -5.42
C LEU A 22 2.36 4.32 -6.32
N VAL A 23 2.79 4.23 -7.57
CA VAL A 23 2.55 5.27 -8.59
C VAL A 23 1.05 5.51 -8.78
N GLN A 24 0.23 4.46 -8.77
CA GLN A 24 -1.22 4.61 -8.87
C GLN A 24 -1.84 5.29 -7.63
N LEU A 25 -1.28 5.11 -6.43
CA LEU A 25 -1.70 5.88 -5.25
C LEU A 25 -1.38 7.38 -5.42
N GLU A 26 -0.21 7.71 -5.97
CA GLU A 26 0.15 9.10 -6.30
C GLU A 26 -0.81 9.69 -7.35
N HIS A 27 -1.11 8.92 -8.41
CA HIS A 27 -2.07 9.31 -9.42
C HIS A 27 -3.46 9.56 -8.83
N LEU A 28 -3.94 8.72 -7.91
CA LEU A 28 -5.21 8.94 -7.22
C LEU A 28 -5.23 10.28 -6.47
N MET A 29 -4.12 10.70 -5.86
CA MET A 29 -3.99 11.99 -5.17
C MET A 29 -3.98 13.21 -6.11
N THR A 30 -3.85 13.01 -7.42
CA THR A 30 -3.98 14.10 -8.40
C THR A 30 -5.43 14.54 -8.62
N TYR A 31 -6.40 13.64 -8.38
CA TYR A 31 -7.82 13.95 -8.52
C TYR A 31 -8.29 14.83 -7.34
N PRO A 32 -8.85 16.04 -7.60
CA PRO A 32 -9.25 16.95 -6.53
C PRO A 32 -10.21 16.35 -5.51
N ILE A 33 -11.19 15.56 -5.97
CA ILE A 33 -12.16 14.89 -5.08
C ILE A 33 -11.50 13.89 -4.13
N VAL A 34 -10.52 13.14 -4.61
CA VAL A 34 -9.79 12.16 -3.80
C VAL A 34 -8.91 12.89 -2.79
N ARG A 35 -8.08 13.83 -3.27
CA ARG A 35 -7.18 14.61 -2.42
C ARG A 35 -7.93 15.31 -1.29
N GLN A 36 -9.07 15.94 -1.60
CA GLN A 36 -9.88 16.63 -0.60
C GLN A 36 -10.35 15.68 0.51
N GLN A 37 -10.87 14.51 0.16
CA GLN A 37 -11.38 13.54 1.13
C GLN A 37 -10.26 12.88 1.94
N VAL A 38 -9.10 12.63 1.33
CA VAL A 38 -7.92 12.12 2.04
C VAL A 38 -7.41 13.15 3.04
N THR A 39 -7.25 14.41 2.64
CA THR A 39 -6.79 15.51 3.53
C THR A 39 -7.80 15.80 4.64
N ALA A 40 -9.11 15.67 4.37
CA ALA A 40 -10.17 15.82 5.37
C ALA A 40 -10.29 14.62 6.32
N GLY A 41 -9.54 13.54 6.11
CA GLY A 41 -9.63 12.32 6.90
C GLY A 41 -10.80 11.40 6.54
N ALA A 42 -11.70 11.82 5.64
CA ALA A 42 -12.89 11.05 5.24
C ALA A 42 -12.58 9.85 4.33
N LEU A 43 -11.39 9.81 3.70
CA LEU A 43 -10.93 8.71 2.84
C LEU A 43 -9.54 8.23 3.26
N VAL A 44 -9.30 6.92 3.16
CA VAL A 44 -7.98 6.29 3.27
C VAL A 44 -7.67 5.63 1.93
N LEU A 45 -6.44 5.86 1.44
CA LEU A 45 -5.90 5.10 0.32
C LEU A 45 -4.93 4.05 0.85
N SER A 46 -5.14 2.81 0.43
CA SER A 46 -4.29 1.66 0.75
C SER A 46 -3.79 1.02 -0.54
N GLY A 47 -2.50 0.67 -0.58
CA GLY A 47 -1.90 -0.05 -1.70
C GLY A 47 -1.77 -1.52 -1.35
N TRP A 48 -2.50 -2.38 -2.07
CA TRP A 48 -2.40 -3.84 -1.92
C TRP A 48 -1.75 -4.46 -3.14
N TRP A 49 -0.97 -5.51 -2.90
CA TRP A 49 -0.35 -6.31 -3.94
C TRP A 49 -0.59 -7.79 -3.63
N PHE A 50 -0.98 -8.58 -4.63
CA PHE A 50 -1.38 -9.97 -4.45
C PHE A 50 -0.44 -10.88 -5.24
N ASP A 51 0.22 -11.81 -4.56
CA ASP A 51 1.01 -12.86 -5.20
C ASP A 51 0.06 -14.01 -5.58
N ILE A 52 -0.13 -14.21 -6.89
CA ILE A 52 -1.01 -15.26 -7.40
C ILE A 52 -0.45 -16.67 -7.13
N ALA A 53 0.88 -16.83 -7.09
CA ALA A 53 1.52 -18.12 -6.94
C ALA A 53 1.42 -18.65 -5.51
N THR A 54 1.58 -17.77 -4.52
CA THR A 54 1.48 -18.15 -3.09
C THR A 54 0.07 -17.95 -2.54
N GLY A 55 -0.72 -17.06 -3.13
CA GLY A 55 -2.01 -16.60 -2.61
C GLY A 55 -1.88 -15.56 -1.49
N ASP A 56 -0.68 -15.04 -1.25
CA ASP A 56 -0.43 -14.04 -0.22
C ASP A 56 -0.85 -12.65 -0.68
N MET A 57 -1.41 -11.88 0.26
CA MET A 57 -1.75 -10.49 0.06
C MET A 57 -0.82 -9.62 0.88
N TYR A 58 -0.33 -8.55 0.28
CA TYR A 58 0.60 -7.62 0.89
C TYR A 58 0.00 -6.22 0.91
N ALA A 59 0.22 -5.48 2.00
CA ALA A 59 -0.11 -4.07 2.09
C ALA A 59 1.17 -3.24 2.14
N TYR A 60 1.17 -2.11 1.43
CA TYR A 60 2.26 -1.15 1.56
C TYR A 60 2.17 -0.39 2.88
N GLU A 61 3.20 -0.52 3.70
CA GLU A 61 3.34 0.18 4.97
C GLU A 61 4.24 1.39 4.84
N ARG A 62 3.68 2.57 5.14
CA ARG A 62 4.42 3.84 5.02
C ARG A 62 5.54 3.97 6.03
N THR A 63 5.43 3.34 7.20
CA THR A 63 6.43 3.43 8.28
C THR A 63 7.70 2.64 7.91
N SER A 64 7.54 1.41 7.43
CA SER A 64 8.64 0.55 6.98
C SER A 64 9.06 0.80 5.53
N ARG A 65 8.22 1.49 4.75
CA ARG A 65 8.38 1.77 3.32
C ARG A 65 8.54 0.48 2.51
N SER A 66 7.73 -0.52 2.83
CA SER A 66 7.78 -1.84 2.21
C SER A 66 6.39 -2.48 2.11
N PHE A 67 6.27 -3.50 1.26
CA PHE A 67 5.10 -4.37 1.23
C PHE A 67 5.23 -5.44 2.31
N GLU A 68 4.30 -5.46 3.25
CA GLU A 68 4.21 -6.43 4.34
C GLU A 68 3.04 -7.38 4.11
N VAL A 69 3.23 -8.67 4.41
CA VAL A 69 2.15 -9.67 4.32
C VAL A 69 1.01 -9.27 5.26
N ILE A 70 -0.22 -9.38 4.75
CA ILE A 70 -1.45 -9.20 5.54
C ILE A 70 -1.71 -10.51 6.28
N ASP A 71 -1.01 -10.68 7.39
CA ASP A 71 -1.31 -11.69 8.40
C ASP A 71 -2.33 -11.16 9.42
N ARG A 72 -2.63 -11.95 10.46
CA ARG A 72 -3.58 -11.57 11.50
C ARG A 72 -3.14 -10.34 12.28
N ALA A 73 -1.86 -10.23 12.62
CA ALA A 73 -1.34 -9.11 13.38
C ALA A 73 -1.38 -7.82 12.57
N MET A 74 -1.06 -7.89 11.29
CA MET A 74 -1.18 -6.79 10.35
C MET A 74 -2.64 -6.36 10.17
N ALA A 75 -3.55 -7.31 9.98
CA ALA A 75 -4.98 -7.03 9.87
C ALA A 75 -5.51 -6.29 11.11
N ASP A 76 -5.13 -6.73 12.32
CA ASP A 76 -5.50 -6.07 13.58
C ASP A 76 -4.93 -4.64 13.64
N ARG A 77 -3.69 -4.40 13.18
CA ARG A 77 -3.12 -3.03 13.08
C ARG A 77 -3.90 -2.16 12.11
N MET A 78 -4.29 -2.69 10.94
CA MET A 78 -5.07 -1.96 9.95
C MET A 78 -6.46 -1.58 10.50
N ILE A 79 -7.15 -2.52 11.16
CA ILE A 79 -8.45 -2.27 11.79
C ILE A 79 -8.32 -1.22 12.89
N ALA A 80 -7.31 -1.32 13.76
CA ALA A 80 -7.08 -0.35 14.82
C ALA A 80 -6.84 1.07 14.28
N ARG A 81 -6.06 1.21 13.20
CA ARG A 81 -5.83 2.50 12.53
C ARG A 81 -7.09 3.08 11.91
N LEU A 82 -7.99 2.26 11.41
CA LEU A 82 -9.27 2.73 10.87
C LEU A 82 -10.22 3.17 11.99
N ALA A 83 -10.20 2.48 13.13
CA ALA A 83 -11.04 2.80 14.30
C ALA A 83 -10.55 4.03 15.08
N ALA A 84 -9.26 4.34 15.05
CA ALA A 84 -8.65 5.46 15.77
C ALA A 84 -8.80 6.83 15.06
N ARG A 85 -9.69 6.95 14.07
CA ARG A 85 -9.90 8.16 13.26
C ARG A 85 -11.20 8.86 13.58
#